data_AF-A0A914D8Y7-F1
#
_entry.id   AF-A0A914D8Y7-F1
#
_cell.length_a   1.000
_cell.length_b   1.000
_cell.length_c   1.000
_cell.angle_alpha   90.00
_cell.angle_beta   90.00
_cell.angle_gamma   90.00
#
_symmetry.space_group_name_H-M   'P 1'
#
loop_
_entity.id
_entity.type
_entity.pdbx_description
1 polymer ?
#
loop_
_entity_poly.entity_id
_entity_poly.type
_entity_poly.pdbx_seq_one_letter_code
_entity_poly.pdbx_strand_id
1 'polypeptide(L)'
;MENAKMTDSFREIHPDIITEPGYTWSTVQKFSSEGWNWTIPEPQDRIDFIFYRSSKLKPTNSFIYAGLEPLTPIPNHKNNDYPSDHYAVVTDFDILNVN
;
A
#
# COMPACT_ATOMS: atom_id res chain seq x y z
N MET A 1 12.96 10.18 6.26
CA MET A 1 13.08 10.20 4.78
C MET A 1 13.39 11.59 4.23
N GLU A 2 12.74 12.64 4.72
CA GLU A 2 12.98 14.03 4.29
C GLU A 2 14.45 14.48 4.36
N ASN A 3 15.13 14.26 5.50
CA ASN A 3 16.57 14.57 5.63
C ASN A 3 17.46 13.76 4.66
N ALA A 4 17.01 12.58 4.25
CA ALA A 4 17.70 11.74 3.26
C ALA A 4 17.34 12.13 1.81
N LYS A 5 16.48 13.14 1.61
CA LYS A 5 15.98 13.62 0.31
C LYS A 5 15.36 12.50 -0.53
N MET A 6 14.66 11.56 0.12
CA MET A 6 13.92 10.50 -0.57
C MET A 6 12.46 10.91 -0.70
N THR A 7 11.87 10.61 -1.85
CA THR A 7 10.47 10.88 -2.17
C THR A 7 9.64 9.60 -2.04
N ASP A 8 8.43 9.70 -1.49
CA ASP A 8 7.45 8.63 -1.44
C ASP A 8 6.81 8.46 -2.82
N SER A 9 7.09 7.36 -3.51
CA SER A 9 6.62 7.18 -4.89
C SER A 9 5.09 7.09 -5.00
N PHE A 10 4.41 6.51 -4.01
CA PHE A 10 2.94 6.40 -4.04
C PHE A 10 2.31 7.79 -3.90
N ARG A 11 2.81 8.59 -2.97
CA ARG A 11 2.28 9.94 -2.72
C ARG A 11 2.67 10.94 -3.81
N GLU A 12 3.75 10.70 -4.54
CA GLU A 12 4.09 11.48 -5.73
C GLU A 12 3.12 11.24 -6.90
N ILE A 13 2.70 9.99 -7.13
CA ILE A 13 1.69 9.66 -8.14
C ILE A 13 0.28 10.08 -7.69
N HIS A 14 -0.03 9.86 -6.42
CA HIS A 14 -1.36 10.06 -5.83
C HIS A 14 -1.31 11.08 -4.70
N PRO A 15 -1.22 12.40 -4.98
CA PRO A 15 -1.01 13.42 -3.95
C PRO A 15 -2.20 13.60 -2.99
N ASP A 16 -3.44 13.33 -3.44
CA ASP A 16 -4.64 13.49 -2.63
C ASP A 16 -4.93 12.24 -1.78
N ILE A 17 -4.82 12.39 -0.46
CA ILE A 17 -5.05 11.32 0.51
C ILE A 17 -6.53 10.97 0.69
N ILE A 18 -7.43 11.89 0.34
CA ILE A 18 -8.87 11.68 0.48
C ILE A 18 -9.38 10.77 -0.63
N THR A 19 -8.95 11.00 -1.87
CA THR A 19 -9.34 10.16 -3.02
C THR A 19 -8.53 8.88 -3.08
N GLU A 20 -7.23 8.95 -2.80
CA GLU A 20 -6.30 7.81 -2.90
C GLU A 20 -5.46 7.70 -1.61
N PRO A 21 -6.07 7.14 -0.54
CA PRO A 21 -5.39 6.99 0.74
C PRO A 21 -4.24 5.98 0.67
N GLY A 22 -4.39 4.93 -0.16
CA GLY A 22 -3.37 3.90 -0.35
C GLY A 22 -3.20 2.98 0.85
N TYR A 23 -4.29 2.58 1.51
CA TYR A 23 -4.21 1.68 2.67
C TYR A 23 -3.55 0.35 2.28
N THR A 24 -2.42 0.06 2.91
CA THR A 24 -1.66 -1.18 2.69
C THR A 24 -1.98 -2.23 3.73
N TRP A 25 -2.67 -1.88 4.80
CA TRP A 25 -3.16 -2.77 5.84
C TRP A 25 -4.52 -2.25 6.34
N SER A 26 -5.51 -3.05 6.76
CA SER A 26 -5.56 -4.51 6.87
C SER A 26 -6.52 -5.13 5.83
N THR A 27 -6.03 -6.03 4.99
CA THR A 27 -6.79 -6.57 3.83
C THR A 27 -7.88 -7.56 4.24
N VAL A 28 -7.59 -8.44 5.22
CA VAL A 28 -8.42 -9.60 5.57
C VAL A 28 -9.10 -9.48 6.94
N GLN A 29 -8.56 -8.65 7.86
CA GLN A 29 -9.17 -8.38 9.16
C GLN A 29 -10.14 -7.21 9.05
N LYS A 30 -11.38 -7.37 9.53
CA LYS A 30 -12.44 -6.36 9.37
C LYS A 30 -12.84 -5.65 10.66
N PHE A 31 -12.57 -6.27 11.80
CA PHE A 31 -12.86 -5.73 13.12
C PHE A 31 -11.67 -5.91 14.04
N SER A 32 -11.54 -5.05 15.06
CA SER A 32 -10.41 -5.10 16.00
C SER A 32 -10.71 -5.88 17.27
N SER A 33 -9.81 -6.80 17.65
CA SER A 33 -9.86 -7.48 18.95
C SER A 33 -9.28 -6.66 20.09
N GLU A 34 -8.36 -5.73 19.79
CA GLU A 34 -7.52 -5.09 20.79
C GLU A 34 -8.34 -4.16 21.69
N GLY A 35 -8.83 -4.68 22.81
CA GLY A 35 -9.63 -3.93 23.78
C GLY A 35 -11.08 -3.65 23.38
N TRP A 36 -11.50 -4.01 22.16
CA TRP A 36 -12.82 -3.66 21.61
C TRP A 36 -13.74 -4.85 21.36
N ASN A 37 -13.32 -6.08 21.69
CA ASN A 37 -14.12 -7.30 21.54
C ASN A 37 -14.78 -7.43 20.15
N TRP A 38 -14.05 -7.08 19.09
CA TRP A 38 -14.51 -7.14 17.69
C TRP A 38 -15.72 -6.24 17.37
N THR A 39 -15.96 -5.18 18.14
CA THR A 39 -17.12 -4.29 17.94
C THR A 39 -16.83 -3.07 17.06
N ILE A 40 -15.57 -2.76 16.81
CA ILE A 40 -15.16 -1.63 15.97
C ILE A 40 -14.45 -2.10 14.71
N PRO A 41 -14.54 -1.35 13.59
CA PRO A 41 -13.77 -1.65 12.39
C PRO A 41 -12.27 -1.71 12.66
N GLU A 42 -11.58 -2.59 11.94
CA GLU A 42 -10.12 -2.62 11.94
C GLU A 42 -9.58 -1.34 11.30
N PRO A 43 -8.54 -0.71 11.87
CA PRO A 43 -7.92 0.46 11.24
C PRO A 43 -7.44 0.12 9.82
N GLN A 44 -7.45 1.12 8.96
CA GLN A 44 -6.95 1.01 7.60
C GLN A 44 -5.82 2.02 7.46
N ASP A 45 -4.59 1.52 7.37
CA ASP A 45 -3.38 2.32 7.43
C ASP A 45 -2.51 2.09 6.20
N ARG A 46 -1.75 3.12 5.82
CA ARG A 46 -0.68 3.02 4.83
C ARG A 46 0.65 2.99 5.55
N ILE A 47 1.19 1.79 5.73
CA ILE A 47 2.42 1.54 6.50
C ILE A 47 3.53 0.88 5.69
N ASP A 48 3.26 0.54 4.43
CA ASP A 48 4.23 0.03 3.48
C ASP A 48 4.55 1.10 2.43
N PHE A 49 5.84 1.30 2.14
CA PHE A 49 6.29 2.43 1.32
C PHE A 49 7.43 2.04 0.39
N ILE A 50 7.42 2.60 -0.82
CA ILE A 50 8.59 2.65 -1.71
C ILE A 50 9.06 4.10 -1.77
N PHE A 51 10.13 4.37 -1.03
CA PHE A 51 10.85 5.63 -1.11
C PHE A 51 12.02 5.52 -2.07
N TYR A 52 12.22 6.54 -2.91
CA TYR A 52 13.28 6.55 -3.91
C TYR A 52 14.03 7.90 -3.92
N ARG A 53 15.25 7.89 -4.47
CA ARG A 53 16.05 9.10 -4.68
C ARG A 53 16.96 8.92 -5.88
N SER A 54 16.56 9.47 -7.02
CA SER A 54 17.39 9.52 -8.22
C SER A 54 16.83 10.55 -9.18
N SER A 55 17.67 11.39 -9.78
CA SER A 55 17.26 12.24 -10.91
C SER A 55 17.05 11.46 -12.21
N LYS A 56 17.39 10.17 -12.21
CA LYS A 56 17.23 9.26 -13.36
C LYS A 56 16.01 8.37 -13.25
N LEU A 57 15.27 8.40 -12.14
CA LEU A 57 14.05 7.61 -11.97
C LEU A 57 12.87 8.54 -11.92
N LYS A 58 11.83 8.23 -12.69
CA LYS A 58 10.54 8.92 -12.63
C LYS A 58 9.45 7.88 -12.42
N PRO A 59 8.70 7.93 -11.31
CA PRO A 59 7.56 7.04 -11.14
C PRO A 59 6.52 7.39 -12.22
N THR A 60 5.95 6.38 -12.85
CA THR A 60 4.91 6.54 -13.87
C THR A 60 3.56 5.98 -13.41
N ASN A 61 3.61 5.03 -12.49
CA ASN A 61 2.44 4.41 -11.88
C ASN A 61 2.82 3.91 -10.47
N SER A 62 1.86 3.92 -9.55
CA SER A 62 2.01 3.30 -8.23
C SER A 62 0.66 2.82 -7.75
N PHE A 63 0.56 1.58 -7.28
CA PHE A 63 -0.71 1.00 -6.87
C PHE A 63 -0.51 -0.07 -5.80
N ILE A 64 -1.61 -0.38 -5.11
CA ILE A 64 -1.66 -1.47 -4.13
C ILE A 64 -2.15 -2.76 -4.80
N TYR A 65 -1.58 -3.90 -4.42
CA TYR A 65 -1.89 -5.20 -5.01
C TYR A 65 -2.07 -6.27 -3.93
N ALA A 66 -3.12 -7.08 -4.04
CA ALA A 66 -3.32 -8.24 -3.19
C ALA A 66 -3.97 -9.40 -3.95
N GLY A 67 -3.42 -9.71 -5.13
CA GLY A 67 -3.94 -10.76 -5.99
C GLY A 67 -4.85 -10.24 -7.09
N LEU A 68 -5.35 -11.19 -7.88
CA LEU A 68 -6.31 -10.98 -8.96
C LEU A 68 -7.74 -11.35 -8.54
N GLU A 69 -7.87 -12.26 -7.57
CA GLU A 69 -9.15 -12.72 -7.05
C GLU A 69 -9.70 -11.81 -5.94
N PRO A 70 -11.03 -11.78 -5.73
CA PRO A 70 -11.62 -11.05 -4.62
C PRO A 70 -11.09 -11.51 -3.26
N LEU A 71 -10.67 -10.56 -2.42
CA LEU A 71 -10.19 -10.84 -1.07
C LEU A 71 -11.28 -11.45 -0.20
N THR A 72 -10.99 -12.61 0.38
CA THR A 72 -11.82 -13.22 1.41
C THR A 72 -11.28 -12.83 2.80
N PRO A 73 -12.13 -12.36 3.73
CA PRO A 73 -11.69 -12.02 5.08
C PRO A 73 -11.41 -13.26 5.94
N ILE A 74 -10.82 -13.04 7.12
CA ILE A 74 -10.71 -14.06 8.17
C ILE A 74 -12.11 -14.60 8.52
N PRO A 75 -12.28 -15.93 8.70
CA PRO A 75 -11.23 -16.96 8.77
C PRO A 75 -10.85 -17.61 7.43
N ASN A 76 -11.53 -17.28 6.32
CA ASN A 76 -11.38 -18.00 5.05
C ASN A 76 -10.24 -17.45 4.16
N HIS A 77 -9.57 -16.37 4.57
CA HIS A 77 -8.44 -15.71 3.91
C HIS A 77 -7.29 -16.62 3.42
N LYS A 78 -7.09 -17.79 4.03
CA LYS A 78 -6.03 -18.74 3.65
C LYS A 78 -6.08 -19.20 2.18
N ASN A 79 -7.23 -19.07 1.54
CA ASN A 79 -7.46 -19.45 0.15
C ASN A 79 -7.35 -18.26 -0.83
N ASN A 80 -7.04 -17.06 -0.34
CA ASN A 80 -6.75 -15.93 -1.23
C ASN A 80 -5.50 -16.26 -2.04
N ASP A 81 -5.49 -15.82 -3.29
CA ASP A 81 -4.33 -15.91 -4.18
C ASP A 81 -3.17 -14.99 -3.74
N TYR A 82 -3.45 -14.03 -2.85
CA TYR A 82 -2.47 -13.30 -2.05
C TYR A 82 -2.79 -13.42 -0.54
N PRO A 83 -2.26 -14.46 0.15
CA PRO A 83 -2.61 -14.74 1.54
C PRO A 83 -1.78 -13.90 2.52
N SER A 84 -2.00 -12.58 2.51
CA SER A 84 -1.39 -11.61 3.41
C SER A 84 -2.44 -10.68 3.98
N ASP A 85 -2.24 -10.16 5.20
CA ASP A 85 -3.01 -9.08 5.79
C ASP A 85 -2.59 -7.69 5.29
N HIS A 86 -1.53 -7.62 4.48
CA HIS A 86 -1.11 -6.43 3.76
C HIS A 86 -1.38 -6.51 2.25
N TYR A 87 -1.57 -5.36 1.60
CA TYR A 87 -1.35 -5.19 0.17
C TYR A 87 0.14 -4.99 -0.10
N ALA A 88 0.64 -5.49 -1.22
CA ALA A 88 1.92 -5.04 -1.77
C ALA A 88 1.78 -3.62 -2.33
N VAL A 89 2.84 -2.82 -2.20
CA VAL A 89 2.98 -1.56 -2.95
C VAL A 89 3.84 -1.84 -4.18
N VAL A 90 3.32 -1.52 -5.36
CA VAL A 90 4.02 -1.66 -6.63
C VAL A 90 4.18 -0.27 -7.24
N THR A 91 5.40 0.06 -7.66
CA THR A 91 5.67 1.32 -8.37
C THR A 91 6.47 1.02 -9.62
N ASP A 92 5.98 1.49 -10.76
CA ASP A 92 6.68 1.46 -12.04
C ASP A 92 7.51 2.73 -12.20
N PHE A 93 8.75 2.58 -12.64
CA PHE A 93 9.67 3.69 -12.90
C PHE A 93 10.17 3.67 -14.33
N ASP A 94 10.15 4.84 -14.97
CA ASP A 94 10.96 5.08 -16.14
C ASP A 94 12.39 5.41 -15.73
N ILE A 95 13.35 4.86 -16.47
CA ILE A 95 14.76 5.26 -16.38
C ILE A 95 14.99 6.37 -17.41
N LEU A 96 15.24 7.58 -16.91
CA LEU A 96 15.49 8.75 -17.74
C LEU A 96 16.94 8.72 -18.25
N ASN A 97 17.10 8.93 -19.56
CA ASN A 97 18.39 9.27 -20.14
C ASN A 97 18.67 10.74 -19.83
N VAL A 98 19.58 10.97 -18.90
CA VAL A 98 20.08 12.31 -18.58
C VAL A 98 21.39 12.46 -19.32
N ASN A 99 21.44 13.41 -20.27
CA ASN A 99 22.65 13.79 -21.00
C ASN A 99 23.72 14.34 -20.06
#